data_AF-A0A961YR41-F1
#
_entry.id   AF-A0A961YR41-F1
#
_cell.length_a   1.000
_cell.length_b   1.000
_cell.length_c   1.000
_cell.angle_alpha   90.00
_cell.angle_beta   90.00
_cell.angle_gamma   90.00
#
_symmetry.space_group_name_H-M   'P 1'
#
loop_
_entity.id
_entity.type
_entity.pdbx_description
1 polymer ?
#
loop_
_entity_poly.entity_id
_entity_poly.type
_entity_poly.pdbx_seq_one_letter_code
_entity_poly.pdbx_strand_id
1 'polypeptide(L)'
;MARHFGKAITVAAALAFTAGTAAVALARIPTGPALDEAMLDDGTDFEEMAMAAPVDAGPLFVADASGAVPACMTDEDVIQQLQADRDQLGGETVMLAGGLEQAFADTWRRQTNADLVEVSTVLAHVLPEGDASFVDVVEIGVDGCALSRTVITGDDWRYLLVQAAGVEA
;
A
#
# COMPACT_ATOMS: atom_id res chain seq x y z
N MET A 1 54.12 -32.88 -0.77
CA MET A 1 53.11 -33.53 0.10
C MET A 1 52.46 -32.45 0.95
N ALA A 2 51.30 -31.94 0.53
CA ALA A 2 50.56 -30.89 1.24
C ALA A 2 49.43 -31.53 2.05
N ARG A 3 49.36 -31.15 3.34
CA ARG A 3 48.42 -31.69 4.34
C ARG A 3 47.11 -30.89 4.34
N HIS A 4 46.03 -31.60 4.66
CA HIS A 4 44.64 -31.14 4.81
C HIS A 4 44.45 -29.94 5.74
N PHE A 5 43.49 -29.07 5.40
CA PHE A 5 42.78 -28.21 6.36
C PHE A 5 41.28 -28.26 6.07
N GLY A 6 40.52 -28.92 6.94
CA GLY A 6 39.08 -28.75 7.07
C GLY A 6 38.78 -27.54 7.94
N LYS A 7 37.79 -26.73 7.56
CA LYS A 7 37.26 -25.63 8.38
C LYS A 7 35.85 -25.98 8.85
N ALA A 8 35.68 -26.03 10.16
CA ALA A 8 34.40 -26.18 10.83
C ALA A 8 33.65 -24.84 10.86
N ILE A 9 32.33 -24.92 10.71
CA ILE A 9 31.37 -23.84 10.85
C ILE A 9 30.90 -23.82 12.31
N THR A 10 30.89 -22.66 12.95
CA THR A 10 30.22 -22.49 14.25
C THR A 10 29.34 -21.24 14.20
N VAL A 11 28.04 -21.48 14.24
CA VAL A 11 26.98 -20.49 14.45
C VAL A 11 26.82 -20.29 15.96
N ALA A 12 26.70 -19.04 16.42
CA ALA A 12 26.12 -18.76 17.73
C ALA A 12 25.33 -17.45 17.67
N ALA A 13 24.03 -17.58 17.86
CA ALA A 13 23.04 -16.53 17.98
C ALA A 13 22.99 -16.00 19.42
N ALA A 14 22.65 -14.72 19.59
CA ALA A 14 21.97 -14.21 20.76
C ALA A 14 21.38 -12.82 20.45
N LEU A 15 20.06 -12.72 20.27
CA LEU A 15 19.32 -11.46 20.35
C LEU A 15 18.44 -11.53 21.60
N ALA A 16 18.69 -10.60 22.52
CA ALA A 16 17.91 -10.43 23.73
C ALA A 16 16.68 -9.55 23.41
N PHE A 17 15.50 -10.05 23.76
CA PHE A 17 14.24 -9.29 23.67
C PHE A 17 14.08 -8.43 24.93
N THR A 18 13.95 -7.12 24.77
CA THR A 18 13.44 -6.24 25.82
C THR A 18 12.02 -5.81 25.45
N ALA A 19 11.05 -6.28 26.22
CA ALA A 19 9.65 -5.87 26.12
C ALA A 19 9.49 -4.44 26.66
N GLY A 20 9.20 -3.49 25.78
CA GLY A 20 8.74 -2.16 26.14
C GLY A 20 7.23 -2.11 26.05
N THR A 21 6.56 -1.85 27.17
CA THR A 21 5.12 -1.57 27.22
C THR A 21 4.84 -0.22 26.55
N ALA A 22 4.21 -0.23 25.38
CA ALA A 22 3.68 0.97 24.76
C ALA A 22 2.26 1.24 25.30
N ALA A 23 2.07 2.40 25.90
CA ALA A 23 0.76 2.92 26.24
C ALA A 23 0.01 3.25 24.94
N VAL A 24 -1.11 2.59 24.71
CA VAL A 24 -1.97 2.81 23.53
C VAL A 24 -2.72 4.13 23.71
N ALA A 25 -2.39 5.13 22.89
CA ALA A 25 -3.27 6.26 22.66
C ALA A 25 -4.35 5.80 21.68
N LEU A 26 -5.52 5.41 22.21
CA LEU A 26 -6.70 5.07 21.41
C LEU A 26 -7.20 6.32 20.70
N ALA A 27 -6.99 6.41 19.38
CA ALA A 27 -7.75 7.33 18.55
C ALA A 27 -9.23 6.90 18.58
N ARG A 28 -10.11 7.83 18.96
CA ARG A 28 -11.55 7.57 19.14
C ARG A 28 -12.20 7.25 17.80
N ILE A 29 -12.73 6.04 17.67
CA ILE A 29 -13.74 5.69 16.66
C ILE A 29 -15.02 6.47 17.01
N PRO A 30 -15.62 7.23 16.09
CA PRO A 30 -16.85 7.96 16.37
C PRO A 30 -18.02 6.97 16.50
N THR A 31 -18.51 6.79 17.73
CA THR A 31 -19.84 6.21 17.97
C THR A 31 -20.91 7.24 17.59
N GLY A 32 -21.49 7.09 16.41
CA GLY A 32 -22.73 7.76 16.01
C GLY A 32 -23.95 7.14 16.71
N PRO A 33 -25.05 7.90 16.89
CA PRO A 33 -26.12 7.54 17.81
C PRO A 33 -27.03 6.45 17.23
N ALA A 34 -27.48 5.56 18.09
CA ALA A 34 -28.69 4.78 17.84
C ALA A 34 -29.86 5.74 17.67
N LEU A 35 -30.50 5.74 16.50
CA LEU A 35 -31.81 6.35 16.29
C LEU A 35 -32.68 5.41 15.46
N ASP A 36 -33.75 4.99 16.12
CA ASP A 36 -34.90 4.28 15.59
C ASP A 36 -35.47 4.93 14.32
N GLU A 37 -35.97 4.04 13.46
CA GLU A 37 -37.15 4.19 12.59
C GLU A 37 -37.59 5.61 12.23
N ALA A 38 -37.09 6.12 11.11
CA ALA A 38 -37.89 6.86 10.13
C ALA A 38 -37.06 7.11 8.87
N MET A 39 -37.24 6.28 7.84
CA MET A 39 -37.43 6.68 6.44
C MET A 39 -37.42 5.43 5.54
N LEU A 40 -38.63 4.95 5.24
CA LEU A 40 -38.91 4.17 4.05
C LEU A 40 -39.18 5.17 2.92
N ASP A 41 -38.17 5.44 2.08
CA ASP A 41 -38.24 6.16 0.80
C ASP A 41 -36.84 5.97 0.17
N ASP A 42 -36.59 5.06 -0.76
CA ASP A 42 -36.89 5.10 -2.21
C ASP A 42 -35.55 4.76 -2.88
N GLY A 43 -35.55 3.88 -3.88
CA GLY A 43 -34.34 3.50 -4.61
C GLY A 43 -33.32 2.65 -3.83
N THR A 44 -33.32 1.34 -4.05
CA THR A 44 -32.10 0.55 -3.91
C THR A 44 -31.11 0.99 -5.00
N ASP A 45 -30.47 2.15 -4.80
CA ASP A 45 -29.14 2.36 -5.31
C ASP A 45 -28.26 1.42 -4.49
N PHE A 46 -27.97 0.26 -5.07
CA PHE A 46 -26.72 -0.40 -4.72
C PHE A 46 -25.66 0.63 -5.10
N GLU A 47 -25.22 1.45 -4.14
CA GLU A 47 -23.88 2.01 -4.20
C GLU A 47 -22.96 0.80 -4.32
N GLU A 48 -22.73 0.37 -5.56
CA GLU A 48 -21.54 -0.34 -5.96
C GLU A 48 -20.42 0.37 -5.21
N MET A 49 -19.84 -0.30 -4.21
CA MET A 49 -18.86 0.33 -3.34
C MET A 49 -17.71 0.75 -4.24
N ALA A 50 -17.73 2.01 -4.66
CA ALA A 50 -16.92 2.49 -5.74
C ALA A 50 -15.46 2.40 -5.29
N MET A 51 -14.66 1.70 -6.09
CA MET A 51 -13.23 1.57 -5.83
C MET A 51 -12.59 2.96 -5.73
N ALA A 52 -11.71 3.15 -4.75
CA ALA A 52 -11.04 4.44 -4.57
C ALA A 52 -10.18 4.78 -5.79
N ALA A 53 -10.35 6.00 -6.32
CA ALA A 53 -9.57 6.51 -7.44
C ALA A 53 -8.12 6.83 -7.04
N PRO A 54 -7.16 6.79 -7.99
CA PRO A 54 -5.82 7.33 -7.78
C PRO A 54 -5.88 8.78 -7.30
N VAL A 55 -5.23 9.09 -6.18
CA VAL A 55 -5.12 10.47 -5.67
C VAL A 55 -3.79 11.04 -6.13
N ASP A 56 -3.86 12.04 -7.00
CA ASP A 56 -2.71 12.72 -7.62
C ASP A 56 -2.63 14.22 -7.26
N ALA A 57 -3.61 14.72 -6.51
CA ALA A 57 -3.71 16.12 -6.10
C ALA A 57 -3.21 16.35 -4.67
N GLY A 58 -2.20 17.20 -4.53
CA GLY A 58 -1.67 17.62 -3.24
C GLY A 58 -0.49 16.76 -2.75
N PRO A 59 -0.10 16.88 -1.48
CA PRO A 59 1.01 16.13 -0.94
C PRO A 59 0.64 14.64 -0.79
N LEU A 60 1.22 13.80 -1.64
CA LEU A 60 1.02 12.33 -1.62
C LEU A 60 1.58 11.68 -0.33
N PHE A 61 2.54 12.34 0.31
CA PHE A 61 3.18 11.87 1.52
C PHE A 61 3.12 12.96 2.60
N VAL A 62 3.04 12.54 3.86
CA VAL A 62 3.11 13.46 4.99
C VAL A 62 4.50 14.08 5.00
N ALA A 63 4.56 15.40 5.18
CA ALA A 63 5.82 16.11 5.26
C ALA A 63 6.74 15.49 6.31
N ASP A 64 8.03 15.40 6.00
CA ASP A 64 9.03 14.95 6.96
C ASP A 64 9.13 15.92 8.15
N ALA A 65 10.03 15.64 9.10
CA ALA A 65 10.24 16.51 10.26
C ALA A 65 10.66 17.95 9.92
N SER A 66 11.09 18.23 8.67
CA SER A 66 11.39 19.56 8.18
C SER A 66 10.14 20.34 7.72
N GLY A 67 9.01 19.66 7.55
CA GLY A 67 7.74 20.24 7.10
C GLY A 67 7.66 20.49 5.60
N ALA A 68 8.69 20.13 4.83
CA ALA A 68 8.67 20.20 3.37
C ALA A 68 8.14 18.89 2.79
N VAL A 69 7.12 18.98 1.91
CA VAL A 69 6.77 17.86 1.03
C VAL A 69 7.55 18.07 -0.27
N PRO A 70 8.40 17.11 -0.68
CA PRO A 70 9.11 17.21 -1.94
C PRO A 70 8.12 17.42 -3.09
N ALA A 71 8.46 18.31 -4.03
CA ALA A 71 7.64 18.51 -5.23
C ALA A 71 7.55 17.23 -6.09
N CYS A 72 8.54 16.35 -5.97
CA CYS A 72 8.59 15.01 -6.52
C CYS A 72 9.24 14.11 -5.47
N MET A 73 8.58 12.99 -5.16
CA MET A 73 9.16 11.93 -4.33
C MET A 73 9.62 10.82 -5.28
N THR A 74 10.90 10.47 -5.19
CA THR A 74 11.50 9.49 -6.11
C THR A 74 11.10 8.07 -5.74
N ASP A 75 11.29 7.11 -6.65
CA ASP A 75 11.09 5.68 -6.36
C ASP A 75 11.92 5.21 -5.15
N GLU A 76 13.18 5.64 -5.04
CA GLU A 76 14.04 5.33 -3.88
C GLU A 76 13.45 5.90 -2.57
N ASP A 77 12.95 7.14 -2.59
CA ASP A 77 12.32 7.76 -1.41
C ASP A 77 11.03 7.03 -1.02
N VAL A 78 10.19 6.67 -2.01
CA VAL A 78 8.97 5.89 -1.79
C VAL A 78 9.31 4.54 -1.19
N ILE A 79 10.31 3.83 -1.73
CA ILE A 79 10.74 2.54 -1.20
C ILE A 79 11.21 2.68 0.25
N GLN A 80 12.00 3.71 0.57
CA GLN A 80 12.43 3.96 1.95
C GLN A 80 11.25 4.24 2.88
N GLN A 81 10.28 5.03 2.43
CA GLN A 81 9.08 5.32 3.20
C GLN A 81 8.25 4.05 3.45
N LEU A 82 7.98 3.24 2.42
CA LEU A 82 7.22 2.00 2.58
C LEU A 82 7.97 0.97 3.44
N GLN A 83 9.30 0.97 3.42
CA GLN A 83 10.10 0.15 4.34
C GLN A 83 9.98 0.63 5.79
N ALA A 84 10.00 1.94 6.02
CA ALA A 84 9.77 2.51 7.35
C ALA A 84 8.35 2.19 7.85
N ASP A 85 7.35 2.32 6.98
CA ASP A 85 5.96 1.98 7.28
C ASP A 85 5.81 0.48 7.60
N ARG A 86 6.49 -0.39 6.84
CA ARG A 86 6.55 -1.84 7.13
C ARG A 86 7.19 -2.12 8.48
N ASP A 87 8.29 -1.46 8.83
CA ASP A 87 8.99 -1.68 10.09
C ASP A 87 8.16 -1.17 11.30
N GLN A 88 7.29 -0.17 11.09
CA GLN A 88 6.43 0.40 12.12
C GLN A 88 5.07 -0.31 12.25
N LEU A 89 4.42 -0.61 11.12
CA LEU A 89 3.04 -1.11 11.04
C LEU A 89 2.96 -2.60 10.69
N GLY A 90 4.07 -3.22 10.28
CA GLY A 90 4.10 -4.58 9.77
C GLY A 90 3.66 -4.67 8.30
N GLY A 91 3.28 -5.88 7.86
CA GLY A 91 2.83 -6.11 6.48
C GLY A 91 3.95 -6.42 5.50
N GLU A 92 3.64 -6.27 4.20
CA GLU A 92 4.53 -6.62 3.09
C GLU A 92 4.60 -5.48 2.07
N THR A 93 5.80 -5.21 1.55
CA THR A 93 5.99 -4.29 0.41
C THR A 93 6.12 -5.10 -0.87
N VAL A 94 5.33 -4.76 -1.87
CA VAL A 94 5.30 -5.40 -3.19
C VAL A 94 5.69 -4.37 -4.25
N MET A 95 6.47 -4.80 -5.23
CA MET A 95 6.76 -4.03 -6.44
C MET A 95 6.26 -4.82 -7.64
N LEU A 96 5.37 -4.24 -8.45
CA LEU A 96 4.91 -4.89 -9.68
C LEU A 96 6.02 -4.80 -10.75
N ALA A 97 6.12 -5.86 -11.56
CA ALA A 97 7.17 -5.96 -12.57
C ALA A 97 6.69 -6.78 -13.78
N GLY A 98 7.45 -6.71 -14.87
CA GLY A 98 7.24 -7.56 -16.05
C GLY A 98 6.06 -7.15 -16.92
N GLY A 99 5.74 -5.85 -16.97
CA GLY A 99 4.60 -5.28 -17.69
C GLY A 99 3.30 -5.27 -16.89
N LEU A 100 3.28 -5.84 -15.69
CA LEU A 100 2.11 -5.83 -14.81
C LEU A 100 1.85 -4.44 -14.22
N GLU A 101 2.89 -3.61 -14.09
CA GLU A 101 2.79 -2.24 -13.57
C GLU A 101 1.84 -1.38 -14.42
N GLN A 102 2.11 -1.27 -15.72
CA GLN A 102 1.27 -0.50 -16.64
C GLN A 102 -0.12 -1.12 -16.78
N ALA A 103 -0.22 -2.45 -16.88
CA ALA A 103 -1.51 -3.13 -17.01
C ALA A 103 -2.41 -2.91 -15.77
N PHE A 104 -1.80 -2.87 -14.58
CA PHE A 104 -2.49 -2.55 -13.33
C PHE A 104 -2.96 -1.09 -13.33
N ALA A 105 -2.07 -0.13 -13.58
CA ALA A 105 -2.37 1.30 -13.60
C ALA A 105 -3.53 1.62 -14.57
N ASP A 106 -3.43 1.09 -15.78
CA ASP A 106 -4.45 1.18 -16.82
C ASP A 106 -5.82 0.64 -16.39
N THR A 107 -5.81 -0.53 -15.75
CA THR A 107 -7.05 -1.19 -15.31
C THR A 107 -7.70 -0.41 -14.18
N TRP A 108 -6.91 -0.01 -13.19
CA TRP A 108 -7.38 0.77 -12.06
C TRP A 108 -7.96 2.11 -12.51
N ARG A 109 -7.23 2.87 -13.34
CA ARG A 109 -7.67 4.16 -13.87
C ARG A 109 -8.93 4.04 -14.72
N ARG A 110 -9.06 2.99 -15.55
CA ARG A 110 -10.32 2.74 -16.28
C ARG A 110 -11.49 2.45 -15.35
N GLN A 111 -11.29 1.64 -14.30
CA GLN A 111 -12.36 1.31 -13.36
C GLN A 111 -12.84 2.52 -12.58
N THR A 112 -11.94 3.44 -12.27
CA THR A 112 -12.26 4.64 -11.48
C THR A 112 -12.50 5.87 -12.35
N ASN A 113 -12.58 5.72 -13.68
CA ASN A 113 -12.70 6.81 -14.66
C ASN A 113 -11.66 7.94 -14.48
N ALA A 114 -10.44 7.59 -14.09
CA ALA A 114 -9.31 8.50 -14.01
C ALA A 114 -8.53 8.57 -15.33
N ASP A 115 -7.78 9.66 -15.54
CA ASP A 115 -6.94 9.83 -16.72
C ASP A 115 -5.88 8.74 -16.80
N LEU A 116 -5.58 8.22 -18.00
CA LEU A 116 -4.51 7.24 -18.19
C LEU A 116 -3.14 7.91 -18.10
N VAL A 117 -2.17 7.22 -17.49
CA VAL A 117 -0.79 7.70 -17.34
C VAL A 117 0.20 6.59 -17.67
N GLU A 118 1.39 6.96 -18.12
CA GLU A 118 2.50 6.02 -18.26
C GLU A 118 3.24 5.88 -16.93
N VAL A 119 3.39 4.65 -16.45
CA VAL A 119 4.09 4.34 -15.20
C VAL A 119 5.37 3.56 -15.48
N SER A 120 6.41 3.81 -14.69
CA SER A 120 7.63 3.00 -14.67
C SER A 120 7.52 1.82 -13.70
N THR A 121 6.79 2.00 -12.59
CA THR A 121 6.53 0.95 -11.60
C THR A 121 5.30 1.28 -10.77
N VAL A 122 4.79 0.25 -10.08
CA VAL A 122 3.75 0.37 -9.05
C VAL A 122 4.28 -0.30 -7.79
N LEU A 123 4.33 0.47 -6.71
CA LEU A 123 4.74 0.03 -5.38
C LEU A 123 3.50 -0.09 -4.50
N ALA A 124 3.45 -1.12 -3.66
CA ALA A 124 2.34 -1.32 -2.75
C ALA A 124 2.82 -1.76 -1.37
N HIS A 125 2.20 -1.24 -0.32
CA HIS A 125 2.34 -1.75 1.05
C HIS A 125 1.02 -2.38 1.49
N VAL A 126 1.06 -3.69 1.68
CA VAL A 126 -0.08 -4.51 2.10
C VAL A 126 -0.09 -4.59 3.63
N LEU A 127 -1.08 -3.97 4.25
CA LEU A 127 -1.26 -3.91 5.69
C LEU A 127 -2.39 -4.85 6.14
N PRO A 128 -2.13 -5.78 7.08
CA PRO A 128 -3.20 -6.56 7.70
C PRO A 128 -3.95 -5.72 8.73
N GLU A 129 -5.29 -5.74 8.70
CA GLU A 129 -6.15 -5.06 9.68
C GLU A 129 -7.29 -6.00 10.12
N GLY A 130 -7.07 -6.70 11.23
CA GLY A 130 -8.01 -7.72 11.71
C GLY A 130 -8.18 -8.86 10.71
N ASP A 131 -9.41 -9.09 10.26
CA ASP A 131 -9.74 -10.08 9.22
C ASP A 131 -9.71 -9.49 7.81
N ALA A 132 -9.38 -8.20 7.66
CA ALA A 132 -9.27 -7.50 6.39
C ALA A 132 -7.82 -7.12 6.08
N SER A 133 -7.59 -6.59 4.88
CA SER A 133 -6.32 -5.97 4.50
C SER A 133 -6.57 -4.71 3.70
N PHE A 134 -5.67 -3.74 3.87
CA PHE A 134 -5.60 -2.51 3.10
C PHE A 134 -4.29 -2.46 2.35
N VAL A 135 -4.29 -1.82 1.19
CA VAL A 135 -3.12 -1.75 0.33
C VAL A 135 -2.90 -0.30 -0.04
N ASP A 136 -1.81 0.26 0.46
CA ASP A 136 -1.34 1.59 0.08
C ASP A 136 -0.55 1.47 -1.23
N VAL A 137 -1.13 1.96 -2.32
CA VAL A 137 -0.60 1.83 -3.68
C VAL A 137 -0.04 3.16 -4.14
N VAL A 138 1.19 3.14 -4.67
CA VAL A 138 1.87 4.29 -5.25
C VAL A 138 2.22 3.99 -6.71
N GLU A 139 1.76 4.84 -7.63
CA GLU A 139 2.19 4.81 -9.03
C GLU A 139 3.41 5.71 -9.22
N ILE A 140 4.47 5.20 -9.84
CA ILE A 140 5.66 5.97 -10.19
C ILE A 140 5.66 6.23 -11.69
N GLY A 141 5.84 7.48 -12.10
CA GLY A 141 5.90 7.89 -13.49
C GLY A 141 7.19 7.47 -14.19
N VAL A 142 7.20 7.60 -15.51
CA VAL A 142 8.40 7.36 -16.35
C VAL A 142 9.54 8.35 -16.08
N ASP A 143 9.24 9.47 -15.43
CA ASP A 143 10.21 10.46 -14.95
C ASP A 143 10.84 10.10 -13.60
N GLY A 144 10.38 9.02 -12.96
CA GLY A 144 10.84 8.55 -11.65
C GLY A 144 10.14 9.23 -10.46
N CYS A 145 9.10 10.04 -10.70
CA CYS A 145 8.35 10.72 -9.66
C CYS A 145 7.06 9.97 -9.29
N ALA A 146 6.70 9.96 -8.00
CA ALA A 146 5.38 9.50 -7.59
C ALA A 146 4.27 10.35 -8.23
N LEU A 147 3.36 9.69 -8.95
CA LEU A 147 2.23 10.31 -9.64
C LEU A 147 0.96 10.29 -8.78
N SER A 148 0.73 9.19 -8.08
CA SER A 148 -0.44 9.02 -7.24
C SER A 148 -0.13 8.17 -6.03
N ARG A 149 -0.94 8.32 -4.97
CA ARG A 149 -0.95 7.41 -3.82
C ARG A 149 -2.36 7.24 -3.31
N THR A 150 -2.85 6.01 -3.24
CA THR A 150 -4.18 5.71 -2.72
C THR A 150 -4.17 4.44 -1.89
N VAL A 151 -4.90 4.47 -0.79
CA VAL A 151 -5.22 3.26 -0.02
C VAL A 151 -6.49 2.62 -0.58
N ILE A 152 -6.37 1.38 -1.04
CA ILE A 152 -7.49 0.55 -1.50
C ILE A 152 -7.67 -0.67 -0.60
N THR A 153 -8.79 -1.39 -0.75
CA THR A 153 -8.97 -2.66 -0.01
C THR A 153 -8.10 -3.76 -0.62
N GLY A 154 -7.77 -4.79 0.17
CA GLY A 154 -7.05 -5.96 -0.31
C GLY A 154 -7.83 -6.78 -1.34
N ASP A 155 -9.16 -6.69 -1.34
CA ASP A 155 -10.00 -7.33 -2.36
C ASP A 155 -9.96 -6.56 -3.67
N ASP A 156 -9.99 -5.22 -3.64
CA ASP A 156 -9.78 -4.36 -4.82
C ASP A 156 -8.41 -4.61 -5.43
N TRP A 157 -7.36 -4.63 -4.60
CA TRP A 157 -6.00 -4.95 -5.04
C TRP A 157 -5.93 -6.29 -5.77
N ARG A 158 -6.52 -7.35 -5.19
CA ARG A 158 -6.53 -8.69 -5.80
C ARG A 158 -7.32 -8.70 -7.10
N TYR A 159 -8.48 -8.05 -7.12
CA TYR A 159 -9.31 -7.92 -8.31
C TYR A 159 -8.54 -7.24 -9.44
N LEU A 160 -7.90 -6.10 -9.17
CA LEU A 160 -7.10 -5.36 -10.14
C LEU A 160 -5.92 -6.18 -10.66
N LEU A 161 -5.21 -6.92 -9.79
CA LEU A 161 -4.12 -7.79 -10.22
C LEU A 161 -4.58 -8.91 -11.16
N VAL A 162 -5.72 -9.55 -10.87
CA VAL A 162 -6.29 -10.61 -11.73
C VAL A 162 -6.69 -10.06 -13.09
N GLN A 163 -7.38 -8.91 -13.11
CA GLN A 163 -7.76 -8.23 -14.34
C GLN A 163 -6.54 -7.79 -15.16
N ALA A 164 -5.53 -7.20 -14.50
CA ALA A 164 -4.30 -6.75 -15.15
C ALA A 164 -3.48 -7.92 -15.72
N ALA A 165 -3.47 -9.07 -15.05
CA ALA A 165 -2.83 -10.29 -15.55
C ALA A 165 -3.60 -10.96 -16.70
N GLY A 166 -4.83 -10.52 -17.00
CA GLY A 166 -5.68 -11.12 -18.03
C GLY A 166 -6.12 -12.54 -17.69
N VAL A 167 -6.16 -12.89 -16.41
CA VAL A 167 -6.63 -14.20 -15.95
C VAL A 167 -8.14 -14.10 -15.71
N GLU A 168 -8.92 -14.98 -16.33
CA GLU A 168 -10.35 -15.07 -16.03
C GLU A 168 -10.53 -15.48 -14.56
N ALA A 169 -11.27 -14.66 -13.80
CA ALA A 169 -11.54 -14.86 -12.37
C ALA A 169 -12.48 -16.04 -12.10
#